data_AF-A0A5E7SI72-F1
#
_entry.id   AF-A0A5E7SI72-F1
#
_cell.length_a   1.000
_cell.length_b   1.000
_cell.length_c   1.000
_cell.angle_alpha   90.00
_cell.angle_beta   90.00
_cell.angle_gamma   90.00
#
_symmetry.space_group_name_H-M   'P 1'
#
loop_
_entity.id
_entity.type
_entity.pdbx_description
1 polymer ?
#
loop_
_entity_poly.entity_id
_entity_poly.type
_entity_poly.pdbx_seq_one_letter_code
_entity_poly.pdbx_strand_id
1 'polypeptide(L)'
;MILAGDIDIKSRGVVWANETFQCPVIYVCGNHEYYGGHIEQTLRKMKEAAAPHVHVLENETLILNQTRFLATTAWTDYVSTGDVVAAKRVAWEWMNDFTVIRTGESYRRLRPDDLIAKSNTAYAWLTQELAKPFDGKTVVVTHHAPVVDHVADDLPEHLSAAYANDWPELLGKADLWVYGHTHVAASFTKCGCHVISNPRGYPGQITGFNPDLLIEL
;
A
#
# COMPACT_ATOMS: atom_id res chain seq x y z
N MET A 1 -13.14 -8.31 3.72
CA MET A 1 -12.53 -7.12 4.35
C MET A 1 -11.23 -6.78 3.64
N ILE A 2 -10.91 -5.50 3.42
CA ILE A 2 -9.64 -5.07 2.84
C ILE A 2 -8.90 -4.22 3.89
N LEU A 3 -7.68 -4.61 4.22
CA LEU A 3 -6.77 -3.91 5.12
C LEU A 3 -5.56 -3.44 4.30
N ALA A 4 -5.57 -2.18 3.89
CA ALA A 4 -4.58 -1.58 2.98
C ALA A 4 -3.38 -0.96 3.72
N GLY A 5 -2.81 -1.70 4.67
CA GLY A 5 -1.62 -1.33 5.44
C GLY A 5 -1.88 -0.45 6.67
N ASP A 6 -0.83 -0.27 7.47
CA ASP A 6 -0.78 0.51 8.70
C ASP A 6 -1.83 0.10 9.74
N ILE A 7 -2.06 -1.20 9.89
CA ILE A 7 -2.98 -1.73 10.91
C ILE A 7 -2.27 -1.79 12.26
N ASP A 8 -1.09 -2.38 12.30
CA ASP A 8 -0.20 -2.40 13.47
C ASP A 8 1.21 -2.82 13.04
N ILE A 9 2.18 -2.72 13.94
CA ILE A 9 3.56 -3.13 13.69
C ILE A 9 3.69 -4.66 13.61
N LYS A 10 4.52 -5.13 12.68
CA LYS A 10 4.89 -6.53 12.48
C LYS A 10 3.64 -7.40 12.31
N SER A 11 3.62 -8.59 12.92
CA SER A 11 2.48 -9.52 12.82
C SER A 11 1.29 -9.19 13.71
N ARG A 12 1.31 -8.08 14.47
CA ARG A 12 0.21 -7.76 15.40
C ARG A 12 -1.10 -7.51 14.68
N GLY A 13 -1.07 -6.78 13.55
CA GLY A 13 -2.25 -6.53 12.74
C GLY A 13 -2.84 -7.81 12.17
N VAL A 14 -1.99 -8.77 11.79
CA VAL A 14 -2.42 -10.09 11.31
C VAL A 14 -3.08 -10.90 12.42
N VAL A 15 -2.47 -10.94 13.62
CA VAL A 15 -3.04 -11.65 14.78
C VAL A 15 -4.40 -11.07 15.14
N TRP A 16 -4.52 -9.74 15.17
CA TRP A 16 -5.80 -9.06 15.38
C TRP A 16 -6.83 -9.42 14.30
N ALA A 17 -6.43 -9.43 13.02
CA ALA A 17 -7.32 -9.77 11.92
C ALA A 17 -7.83 -11.22 12.01
N ASN A 18 -6.97 -12.17 12.40
CA ASN A 18 -7.32 -13.58 12.59
C ASN A 18 -8.45 -13.77 13.63
N GLU A 19 -8.45 -12.95 14.68
CA GLU A 19 -9.40 -13.05 15.79
C GLU A 19 -10.69 -12.24 15.53
N THR A 20 -10.56 -11.11 14.83
CA THR A 20 -11.64 -10.13 14.67
C THR A 20 -12.59 -10.51 13.53
N PHE A 21 -12.08 -11.04 12.43
CA PHE A 21 -12.88 -11.32 11.25
C PHE A 21 -13.17 -12.82 11.13
N GLN A 22 -14.35 -13.13 10.61
CA GLN A 22 -14.76 -14.50 10.26
C GLN A 22 -14.95 -14.67 8.75
N CYS A 23 -14.70 -13.61 7.98
CA CYS A 23 -14.81 -13.58 6.52
C CYS A 23 -13.41 -13.44 5.89
N PRO A 24 -13.26 -13.66 4.57
CA PRO A 24 -11.99 -13.42 3.90
C PRO A 24 -11.46 -12.00 4.10
N VAL A 25 -10.20 -11.90 4.49
CA VAL A 25 -9.46 -10.64 4.69
C VAL A 25 -8.33 -10.57 3.67
N ILE A 26 -8.26 -9.48 2.93
CA ILE A 26 -7.11 -9.12 2.09
C ILE A 26 -6.28 -8.13 2.89
N TYR A 27 -5.03 -8.47 3.16
CA TYR A 27 -4.11 -7.67 3.95
C TYR A 27 -2.91 -7.31 3.08
N VAL A 28 -2.71 -6.02 2.84
CA VAL A 28 -1.48 -5.46 2.27
C VAL A 28 -0.71 -4.81 3.41
N CYS A 29 0.59 -5.02 3.47
CA CYS A 29 1.43 -4.34 4.47
C CYS A 29 1.56 -2.87 4.11
N GLY A 30 1.51 -2.00 5.11
CA GLY A 30 1.99 -0.64 5.01
C GLY A 30 3.43 -0.52 5.46
N ASN A 31 3.93 0.72 5.58
CA ASN A 31 5.28 0.94 6.07
C ASN A 31 5.38 0.62 7.57
N HIS A 32 4.32 0.84 8.35
CA HIS A 32 4.32 0.62 9.81
C HIS A 32 4.42 -0.85 10.20
N GLU A 33 3.90 -1.78 9.39
CA GLU A 33 4.10 -3.21 9.61
C GLU A 33 5.61 -3.56 9.71
N TYR A 34 6.47 -2.83 9.00
CA TYR A 34 7.90 -3.09 9.01
C TYR A 34 8.66 -2.40 10.15
N TYR A 35 8.01 -1.56 10.96
CA TYR A 35 8.68 -0.76 11.99
C TYR A 35 9.34 -1.62 13.06
N GLY A 36 10.64 -1.38 13.27
CA GLY A 36 11.49 -2.18 14.15
C GLY A 36 11.70 -3.62 13.67
N GLY A 37 11.49 -3.88 12.38
CA GLY A 37 11.62 -5.18 11.72
C GLY A 37 12.57 -5.15 10.52
N HIS A 38 12.53 -6.23 9.74
CA HIS A 38 13.30 -6.38 8.51
C HIS A 38 12.33 -6.55 7.35
N ILE A 39 12.51 -5.80 6.28
CA ILE A 39 11.49 -5.66 5.23
C ILE A 39 11.11 -6.99 4.56
N GLU A 40 12.06 -7.90 4.32
CA GLU A 40 11.72 -9.26 3.83
C GLU A 40 11.21 -10.21 4.93
N GLN A 41 11.90 -10.27 6.08
CA GLN A 41 11.59 -11.28 7.10
C GLN A 41 10.29 -11.00 7.85
N THR A 42 9.93 -9.72 8.03
CA THR A 42 8.68 -9.34 8.66
C THR A 42 7.50 -9.80 7.81
N LEU A 43 7.51 -9.55 6.51
CA LEU A 43 6.46 -10.04 5.60
C LEU A 43 6.32 -11.56 5.67
N ARG A 44 7.44 -12.29 5.66
CA ARG A 44 7.41 -13.75 5.81
C ARG A 44 6.74 -14.19 7.11
N LYS A 45 7.12 -13.60 8.25
CA LYS A 45 6.52 -13.90 9.56
C LYS A 45 5.05 -13.53 9.63
N MET A 46 4.65 -12.46 8.97
CA MET A 46 3.24 -12.06 8.87
C MET A 46 2.43 -13.09 8.09
N LYS A 47 2.92 -13.56 6.95
CA LYS A 47 2.29 -14.65 6.19
C LYS A 47 2.21 -15.94 7.01
N GLU A 48 3.27 -16.30 7.72
CA GLU A 48 3.29 -17.49 8.60
C GLU A 48 2.30 -17.39 9.78
N ALA A 49 1.99 -16.19 10.25
CA ALA A 49 1.05 -15.96 11.35
C ALA A 49 -0.42 -15.89 10.91
N ALA A 50 -0.70 -15.83 9.62
CA ALA A 50 -2.05 -15.62 9.10
C ALA A 50 -2.91 -16.89 9.22
N ALA A 51 -4.15 -16.73 9.68
CA ALA A 51 -5.15 -17.79 9.64
C ALA A 51 -5.60 -18.04 8.18
N PRO A 52 -6.24 -19.20 7.88
CA PRO A 52 -6.60 -19.55 6.50
C PRO A 52 -7.49 -18.55 5.75
N HIS A 53 -8.23 -17.71 6.47
CA HIS A 53 -9.12 -16.69 5.89
C HIS A 53 -8.46 -15.29 5.81
N VAL A 54 -7.23 -15.14 6.30
CA VAL A 54 -6.46 -13.89 6.22
C VAL A 54 -5.35 -14.06 5.19
N HIS A 55 -5.42 -13.27 4.13
CA HIS A 55 -4.48 -13.32 3.01
C HIS A 55 -3.56 -12.11 3.07
N VAL A 56 -2.36 -12.29 3.63
CA VAL A 56 -1.29 -11.27 3.59
C VAL A 56 -0.59 -11.38 2.24
N LEU A 57 -0.70 -10.35 1.40
CA LEU A 57 -0.31 -10.39 -0.01
C LEU A 57 0.72 -9.31 -0.36
N GLU A 58 1.69 -9.67 -1.21
CA GLU A 58 2.69 -8.76 -1.77
C GLU A 58 3.09 -9.22 -3.18
N ASN A 59 2.67 -8.47 -4.20
CA ASN A 59 2.77 -8.82 -5.62
C ASN A 59 2.10 -10.17 -5.92
N GLU A 60 0.91 -10.37 -5.35
CA GLU A 60 0.14 -11.59 -5.46
C GLU A 60 -1.31 -11.31 -5.85
N THR A 61 -1.89 -12.30 -6.53
CA THR A 61 -3.27 -12.27 -7.01
C THR A 61 -4.13 -13.20 -6.15
N LEU A 62 -5.29 -12.73 -5.72
CA LEU A 62 -6.32 -13.54 -5.07
C LEU A 62 -7.63 -13.41 -5.83
N ILE A 63 -8.31 -14.52 -6.10
CA ILE A 63 -9.63 -14.50 -6.74
C ILE A 63 -10.68 -14.97 -5.73
N LEU A 64 -11.68 -14.12 -5.46
CA LEU A 64 -12.82 -14.43 -4.61
C LEU A 64 -14.10 -14.00 -5.34
N ASN A 65 -15.09 -14.88 -5.46
CA ASN A 65 -16.41 -14.57 -6.02
C ASN A 65 -16.35 -13.80 -7.36
N GLN A 66 -15.62 -14.32 -8.35
CA GLN A 66 -15.41 -13.68 -9.68
C GLN A 66 -14.78 -12.27 -9.63
N THR A 67 -14.17 -11.89 -8.51
CA THR A 67 -13.37 -10.68 -8.38
C THR A 67 -11.92 -11.05 -8.22
N ARG A 68 -11.06 -10.48 -9.07
CA ARG A 68 -9.60 -10.60 -9.01
C ARG A 68 -9.04 -9.43 -8.22
N PHE A 69 -8.36 -9.73 -7.12
CA PHE A 69 -7.65 -8.77 -6.30
C PHE A 69 -6.16 -8.86 -6.62
N LEU A 70 -5.56 -7.73 -7.01
CA LEU A 70 -4.13 -7.58 -7.21
C LEU A 70 -3.58 -6.76 -6.05
N ALA A 71 -2.73 -7.37 -5.21
CA ALA A 71 -2.34 -6.79 -3.94
C ALA A 71 -0.82 -6.62 -3.82
N THR A 72 -0.36 -5.42 -3.48
CA THR A 72 1.06 -5.09 -3.31
C THR A 72 1.24 -3.84 -2.47
N THR A 73 2.28 -3.76 -1.62
CA THR A 73 2.55 -2.55 -0.81
C THR A 73 2.72 -1.30 -1.69
N ALA A 74 3.24 -1.48 -2.91
CA ALA A 74 3.47 -0.43 -3.91
C ALA A 74 4.32 0.73 -3.40
N TRP A 75 5.43 0.46 -2.70
CA TRP A 75 6.43 1.48 -2.33
C TRP A 75 6.74 2.44 -3.48
N THR A 76 7.25 3.63 -3.19
CA THR A 76 7.43 4.66 -4.21
C THR A 76 8.81 4.66 -4.86
N ASP A 77 8.85 5.15 -6.10
CA ASP A 77 10.09 5.41 -6.85
C ASP A 77 10.60 6.87 -6.74
N TYR A 78 9.85 7.71 -6.01
CA TYR A 78 10.11 9.13 -5.78
C TYR A 78 10.02 10.03 -7.03
N VAL A 79 9.46 9.55 -8.15
CA VAL A 79 9.41 10.31 -9.41
C VAL A 79 8.27 11.33 -9.44
N SER A 80 7.21 11.12 -8.68
CA SER A 80 5.92 11.82 -8.81
C SER A 80 5.94 13.34 -8.62
N THR A 81 7.03 13.92 -8.08
CA THR A 81 7.19 15.38 -7.93
C THR A 81 8.21 15.99 -8.91
N GLY A 82 8.80 15.19 -9.80
CA GLY A 82 9.72 15.65 -10.85
C GLY A 82 11.19 15.83 -10.43
N ASP A 83 11.51 15.84 -9.14
CA ASP A 83 12.89 15.88 -8.63
C ASP A 83 13.16 14.71 -7.66
N VAL A 84 13.62 13.59 -8.23
CA VAL A 84 13.93 12.36 -7.50
C VAL A 84 15.04 12.58 -6.47
N VAL A 85 16.01 13.47 -6.73
CA VAL A 85 17.13 13.70 -5.82
C VAL A 85 16.65 14.43 -4.58
N ALA A 86 15.86 15.49 -4.76
CA ALA A 86 15.23 16.21 -3.66
C ALA A 86 14.27 15.31 -2.87
N ALA A 87 13.40 14.58 -3.57
CA ALA A 87 12.43 13.66 -2.97
C ALA A 87 13.11 12.57 -2.12
N LYS A 88 14.15 11.90 -2.63
CA LYS A 88 14.90 10.91 -1.85
C LYS A 88 15.54 11.51 -0.61
N ARG A 89 16.11 12.72 -0.74
CA ARG A 89 16.76 13.41 0.37
C ARG A 89 15.76 13.77 1.47
N VAL A 90 14.66 14.43 1.13
CA VAL A 90 13.65 14.83 2.12
C VAL A 90 13.00 13.60 2.75
N ALA A 91 12.73 12.54 1.97
CA ALA A 91 12.22 11.29 2.51
C ALA A 91 13.20 10.64 3.50
N TRP A 92 14.50 10.61 3.17
CA TRP A 92 15.54 10.11 4.07
C TRP A 92 15.61 10.87 5.40
N GLU A 93 15.43 12.19 5.36
CA GLU A 93 15.48 13.06 6.53
C GLU A 93 14.20 12.98 7.39
N TRP A 94 13.03 12.79 6.77
CA TRP A 94 11.73 12.91 7.45
C TRP A 94 11.02 11.58 7.75
N MET A 95 11.19 10.55 6.91
CA MET A 95 10.45 9.29 7.06
C MET A 95 11.13 8.37 8.08
N ASN A 96 10.37 7.95 9.09
CA ASN A 96 10.85 7.02 10.12
C ASN A 96 11.29 5.67 9.54
N ASP A 97 10.74 5.29 8.39
CA ASP A 97 11.06 4.10 7.59
C ASP A 97 12.57 3.84 7.53
N PHE A 98 13.35 4.86 7.18
CA PHE A 98 14.81 4.75 7.02
C PHE A 98 15.58 4.69 8.34
N THR A 99 14.92 5.04 9.44
CA THR A 99 15.49 4.96 10.79
C THR A 99 15.23 3.60 11.43
N VAL A 100 14.02 3.05 11.26
CA VAL A 100 13.56 1.89 12.04
C VAL A 100 13.43 0.59 11.25
N ILE A 101 13.40 0.63 9.92
CA ILE A 101 13.32 -0.57 9.07
C ILE A 101 14.73 -1.05 8.71
N ARG A 102 14.91 -2.37 8.66
CA ARG A 102 16.16 -3.04 8.24
C ARG A 102 15.97 -3.81 6.95
N THR A 103 17.06 -4.00 6.21
CA THR A 103 17.08 -4.82 4.99
C THR A 103 18.47 -5.39 4.73
N GLY A 104 18.54 -6.34 3.80
CA GLY A 104 19.76 -7.04 3.40
C GLY A 104 20.34 -7.95 4.48
N GLU A 105 21.25 -8.82 4.06
CA GLU A 105 21.87 -9.81 4.95
C GLU A 105 22.61 -9.17 6.14
N SER A 106 23.19 -7.99 5.92
CA SER A 106 23.90 -7.23 6.96
C SER A 106 22.99 -6.46 7.92
N TYR A 107 21.66 -6.57 7.79
CA TYR A 107 20.71 -5.87 8.65
C TYR A 107 20.94 -4.35 8.68
N ARG A 108 21.32 -3.77 7.54
CA ARG A 108 21.52 -2.32 7.45
C ARG A 108 20.19 -1.59 7.46
N ARG A 109 20.24 -0.28 7.68
CA ARG A 109 19.09 0.61 7.47
C ARG A 109 18.59 0.50 6.03
N LEU A 110 17.27 0.50 5.88
CA LEU A 110 16.61 0.69 4.60
C LEU A 110 17.07 2.02 3.98
N ARG A 111 17.20 2.09 2.66
CA ARG A 111 17.52 3.30 1.89
C ARG A 111 16.47 3.54 0.81
N PRO A 112 16.30 4.78 0.31
CA PRO A 112 15.32 5.06 -0.74
C PRO A 112 15.51 4.19 -1.99
N ASP A 113 16.75 3.86 -2.35
CA ASP A 113 17.05 2.98 -3.50
C ASP A 113 16.52 1.54 -3.32
N ASP A 114 16.41 1.04 -2.08
CA ASP A 114 15.77 -0.25 -1.82
C ASP A 114 14.27 -0.21 -2.11
N LEU A 115 13.64 0.92 -1.80
CA LEU A 115 12.21 1.16 -2.05
C LEU A 115 11.92 1.40 -3.52
N ILE A 116 12.79 2.10 -4.25
CA ILE A 116 12.72 2.24 -5.71
C ILE A 116 12.72 0.86 -6.37
N ALA A 117 13.62 -0.04 -5.96
CA ALA A 117 13.67 -1.39 -6.51
C ALA A 117 12.36 -2.18 -6.26
N LYS A 118 11.77 -2.03 -5.07
CA LYS A 118 10.47 -2.64 -4.75
C LYS A 118 9.33 -1.99 -5.55
N SER A 119 9.34 -0.67 -5.71
CA SER A 119 8.37 0.08 -6.52
C SER A 119 8.37 -0.42 -7.97
N ASN A 120 9.55 -0.49 -8.59
CA ASN A 120 9.71 -0.97 -9.96
C ASN A 120 9.23 -2.42 -10.12
N THR A 121 9.48 -3.26 -9.12
CA THR A 121 8.99 -4.65 -9.10
C THR A 121 7.46 -4.69 -9.05
N ALA A 122 6.84 -3.89 -8.18
CA ALA A 122 5.39 -3.80 -8.07
C ALA A 122 4.75 -3.24 -9.34
N TYR A 123 5.31 -2.18 -9.93
CA TYR A 123 4.84 -1.59 -11.18
C TYR A 123 4.87 -2.60 -12.34
N ALA A 124 6.01 -3.30 -12.51
CA ALA A 124 6.15 -4.30 -13.56
C ALA A 124 5.16 -5.46 -13.38
N TRP A 125 4.99 -5.93 -12.15
CA TRP A 125 4.04 -6.99 -11.81
C TRP A 125 2.59 -6.55 -12.06
N LEU A 126 2.18 -5.38 -11.55
CA LEU A 126 0.83 -4.83 -11.78
C LEU A 126 0.56 -4.64 -13.27
N THR A 127 1.52 -4.09 -14.02
CA THR A 127 1.41 -3.92 -15.48
C THR A 127 1.12 -5.25 -16.17
N GLN A 128 1.83 -6.31 -15.78
CA GLN A 128 1.66 -7.65 -16.32
C GLN A 128 0.30 -8.26 -15.94
N GLU A 129 -0.10 -8.21 -14.67
CA GLU A 129 -1.36 -8.80 -14.19
C GLU A 129 -2.58 -8.07 -14.75
N LEU A 130 -2.55 -6.73 -14.81
CA LEU A 130 -3.62 -5.91 -15.36
C LEU A 130 -3.79 -6.09 -16.88
N ALA A 131 -2.74 -6.52 -17.59
CA ALA A 131 -2.83 -6.84 -19.01
C ALA A 131 -3.50 -8.20 -19.29
N LYS A 132 -3.61 -9.08 -18.28
CA LYS A 132 -4.26 -10.39 -18.46
C LYS A 132 -5.79 -10.20 -18.49
N PRO A 133 -6.49 -10.68 -19.53
CA PRO A 133 -7.94 -10.69 -19.56
C PRO A 133 -8.52 -11.41 -18.35
N PHE A 134 -9.63 -10.91 -17.82
CA PHE A 134 -10.35 -11.52 -16.72
C PHE A 134 -11.85 -11.29 -16.90
N ASP A 135 -12.62 -12.37 -16.89
CA ASP A 135 -14.08 -12.33 -17.01
C ASP A 135 -14.69 -12.12 -15.61
N GLY A 136 -14.61 -10.87 -15.13
CA GLY A 136 -15.00 -10.47 -13.79
C GLY A 136 -14.43 -9.10 -13.41
N LYS A 137 -14.59 -8.73 -12.14
CA LYS A 137 -14.11 -7.44 -11.61
C LYS A 137 -12.63 -7.50 -11.25
N THR A 138 -11.87 -6.46 -11.57
CA THR A 138 -10.47 -6.32 -11.13
C THR A 138 -10.35 -5.20 -10.11
N VAL A 139 -9.92 -5.57 -8.90
CA VAL A 139 -9.63 -4.65 -7.80
C VAL A 139 -8.13 -4.65 -7.55
N VAL A 140 -7.53 -3.46 -7.45
CA VAL A 140 -6.15 -3.31 -7.01
C VAL A 140 -6.13 -2.79 -5.58
N VAL A 141 -5.29 -3.38 -4.75
CA VAL A 141 -5.08 -2.96 -3.36
C VAL A 141 -3.62 -2.61 -3.17
N THR A 142 -3.36 -1.35 -2.87
CA THR A 142 -2.02 -0.87 -2.52
C THR A 142 -2.00 -0.24 -1.14
N HIS A 143 -0.82 -0.04 -0.56
CA HIS A 143 -0.71 0.82 0.61
C HIS A 143 -0.40 2.26 0.18
N HIS A 144 0.66 2.48 -0.59
CA HIS A 144 0.96 3.81 -1.13
C HIS A 144 -0.01 4.15 -2.26
N ALA A 145 -0.27 5.44 -2.43
CA ALA A 145 -1.22 5.91 -3.44
C ALA A 145 -0.71 5.64 -4.86
N PRO A 146 -1.58 5.27 -5.81
CA PRO A 146 -1.19 5.06 -7.20
C PRO A 146 -0.99 6.36 -7.98
N VAL A 147 -1.52 7.47 -7.48
CA VAL A 147 -1.47 8.81 -8.09
C VAL A 147 -1.34 9.86 -6.99
N VAL A 148 -0.90 11.06 -7.37
CA VAL A 148 -0.65 12.19 -6.44
C VAL A 148 -1.90 12.90 -5.93
N ASP A 149 -3.07 12.60 -6.51
CA ASP A 149 -4.35 13.17 -6.09
C ASP A 149 -4.67 12.77 -4.63
N HIS A 150 -5.19 13.71 -3.85
CA HIS A 150 -5.57 13.48 -2.45
C HIS A 150 -4.41 12.99 -1.55
N VAL A 151 -3.22 13.53 -1.77
CA VAL A 151 -2.12 13.54 -0.81
C VAL A 151 -2.20 14.83 0.03
N ALA A 152 -1.76 14.81 1.29
CA ALA A 152 -1.79 15.97 2.15
C ALA A 152 -0.99 17.17 1.57
N ASP A 153 -1.56 18.37 1.66
CA ASP A 153 -1.00 19.60 1.09
C ASP A 153 0.07 20.26 1.97
N ASP A 154 0.20 19.86 3.25
CA ASP A 154 1.08 20.49 4.25
C ASP A 154 2.43 19.77 4.42
N LEU A 155 2.80 18.93 3.47
CA LEU A 155 4.07 18.22 3.47
C LEU A 155 5.23 19.13 3.03
N PRO A 156 6.46 18.91 3.55
CA PRO A 156 7.66 19.49 2.97
C PRO A 156 7.74 19.27 1.46
N GLU A 157 8.38 20.21 0.75
CA GLU A 157 8.55 20.14 -0.70
C GLU A 157 9.17 18.79 -1.11
N HIS A 158 8.59 18.16 -2.14
CA HIS A 158 8.92 16.82 -2.65
C HIS A 158 8.60 15.62 -1.73
N LEU A 159 8.22 15.82 -0.46
CA LEU A 159 7.98 14.69 0.46
C LEU A 159 6.76 13.86 0.05
N SER A 160 5.78 14.46 -0.64
CA SER A 160 4.62 13.74 -1.20
C SER A 160 5.02 12.57 -2.12
N ALA A 161 6.21 12.59 -2.72
CA ALA A 161 6.75 11.49 -3.51
C ALA A 161 7.13 10.24 -2.68
N ALA A 162 7.16 10.35 -1.34
CA ALA A 162 7.25 9.22 -0.43
C ALA A 162 5.87 8.63 -0.07
N TYR A 163 4.78 9.26 -0.52
CA TYR A 163 3.40 8.85 -0.23
C TYR A 163 2.68 8.27 -1.44
N ALA A 164 2.98 8.82 -2.63
CA ALA A 164 2.29 8.50 -3.86
C ALA A 164 3.23 8.23 -5.04
N ASN A 165 2.85 7.24 -5.83
CA ASN A 165 3.35 7.03 -7.18
C ASN A 165 2.60 7.93 -8.18
N ASP A 166 2.97 7.85 -9.46
CA ASP A 166 2.23 8.47 -10.57
C ASP A 166 2.01 7.44 -11.68
N TRP A 167 1.01 6.56 -11.49
CA TRP A 167 0.67 5.46 -12.39
C TRP A 167 -0.75 5.57 -12.99
N PRO A 168 -1.17 6.72 -13.54
CA PRO A 168 -2.53 6.92 -14.05
C PRO A 168 -2.92 5.93 -15.15
N GLU A 169 -1.95 5.42 -15.92
CA GLU A 169 -2.13 4.43 -16.97
C GLU A 169 -2.49 3.03 -16.45
N LEU A 170 -2.15 2.70 -15.19
CA LEU A 170 -2.54 1.44 -14.57
C LEU A 170 -3.98 1.49 -14.06
N LEU A 171 -4.46 2.66 -13.63
CA LEU A 171 -5.82 2.83 -13.13
C LEU A 171 -6.85 2.38 -14.17
N GLY A 172 -6.71 2.78 -15.43
CA GLY A 172 -7.67 2.46 -16.49
C GLY A 172 -7.85 0.97 -16.85
N LYS A 173 -7.16 0.07 -16.14
CA LYS A 173 -7.28 -1.39 -16.28
C LYS A 173 -7.92 -2.08 -15.07
N ALA A 174 -8.34 -1.31 -14.07
CA ALA A 174 -9.00 -1.80 -12.86
C ALA A 174 -10.38 -1.14 -12.69
N ASP A 175 -11.35 -1.88 -12.13
CA ASP A 175 -12.65 -1.34 -11.76
C ASP A 175 -12.56 -0.48 -10.49
N LEU A 176 -11.76 -0.94 -9.52
CA LEU A 176 -11.56 -0.29 -8.22
C LEU A 176 -10.07 -0.33 -7.82
N TRP A 177 -9.58 0.76 -7.24
CA TRP A 177 -8.28 0.83 -6.60
C TRP A 177 -8.41 1.33 -5.16
N VAL A 178 -8.00 0.51 -4.19
CA VAL A 178 -8.00 0.84 -2.76
C VAL A 178 -6.58 1.13 -2.32
N TYR A 179 -6.37 2.26 -1.63
CA TYR A 179 -5.06 2.64 -1.08
C TYR A 179 -5.15 3.21 0.34
N GLY A 180 -4.00 3.43 0.98
CA GLY A 180 -3.86 3.98 2.33
C GLY A 180 -2.80 5.08 2.39
N HIS A 181 -2.00 5.10 3.48
CA HIS A 181 -0.79 5.92 3.72
C HIS A 181 -0.95 7.46 3.74
N THR A 182 -1.76 8.05 2.87
CA THR A 182 -1.86 9.52 2.71
C THR A 182 -2.50 10.23 3.88
N HIS A 183 -3.16 9.50 4.78
CA HIS A 183 -3.95 10.04 5.90
C HIS A 183 -5.05 11.02 5.43
N VAL A 184 -5.48 10.89 4.18
CA VAL A 184 -6.58 11.64 3.58
C VAL A 184 -7.59 10.63 3.02
N ALA A 185 -8.80 10.63 3.56
CA ALA A 185 -9.90 9.84 3.00
C ALA A 185 -10.33 10.47 1.66
N ALA A 186 -10.49 9.63 0.66
CA ALA A 186 -10.79 10.04 -0.69
C ALA A 186 -11.65 9.00 -1.41
N SER A 187 -12.53 9.47 -2.29
CA SER A 187 -13.33 8.63 -3.18
C SER A 187 -13.56 9.41 -4.46
N PHE A 188 -12.94 8.98 -5.56
CA PHE A 188 -12.96 9.70 -6.83
C PHE A 188 -12.86 8.74 -8.02
N THR A 189 -13.02 9.26 -9.23
CA THR A 189 -12.84 8.49 -10.46
C THR A 189 -11.71 9.09 -11.27
N LYS A 190 -10.74 8.27 -11.67
CA LYS A 190 -9.63 8.68 -12.53
C LYS A 190 -9.33 7.60 -13.56
N CYS A 191 -9.20 8.02 -14.81
CA CYS A 191 -8.97 7.12 -15.95
C CYS A 191 -10.00 5.97 -16.07
N GLY A 192 -11.24 6.18 -15.58
CA GLY A 192 -12.31 5.18 -15.58
C GLY A 192 -12.31 4.22 -14.38
N CYS A 193 -11.30 4.30 -13.51
CA CYS A 193 -11.21 3.52 -12.28
C CYS A 193 -11.84 4.29 -11.12
N HIS A 194 -12.57 3.60 -10.24
CA HIS A 194 -12.93 4.17 -8.95
C HIS A 194 -11.73 4.04 -7.99
N VAL A 195 -11.28 5.13 -7.39
CA VAL A 195 -10.11 5.15 -6.51
C VAL A 195 -10.56 5.59 -5.12
N ILE A 196 -10.23 4.79 -4.10
CA ILE A 196 -10.69 4.99 -2.73
C ILE A 196 -9.52 4.88 -1.74
N SER A 197 -9.47 5.82 -0.80
CA SER A 197 -8.66 5.73 0.42
C SER A 197 -9.54 5.99 1.64
N ASN A 198 -9.41 5.17 2.67
CA ASN A 198 -10.14 5.32 3.93
C ASN A 198 -9.22 5.13 5.14
N PRO A 199 -8.18 5.98 5.31
CA PRO A 199 -7.17 5.79 6.34
C PRO A 199 -7.69 6.34 7.66
N ARG A 200 -7.45 5.63 8.76
CA ARG A 200 -7.80 6.11 10.11
C ARG A 200 -6.87 7.23 10.60
N GLY A 201 -5.60 7.20 10.18
CA GLY A 201 -4.56 8.12 10.64
C GLY A 201 -4.15 7.91 12.10
N TYR A 202 -3.36 8.84 12.63
CA TYR A 202 -2.91 8.81 14.02
C TYR A 202 -4.05 9.09 15.02
N PRO A 203 -3.90 8.70 16.30
CA PRO A 203 -4.87 9.05 17.34
C PRO A 203 -5.16 10.56 17.38
N GLY A 204 -6.42 10.92 17.18
CA GLY A 204 -6.88 12.32 17.16
C GLY A 204 -6.71 13.06 15.83
N GLN A 205 -6.09 12.44 14.82
CA GLN A 205 -6.01 13.01 13.48
C GLN A 205 -7.37 12.95 12.78
N ILE A 206 -7.71 14.03 12.08
CA ILE A 206 -8.92 14.09 11.26
C ILE A 206 -8.53 13.78 9.82
N THR A 207 -8.84 12.58 9.35
CA THR A 207 -8.54 12.12 7.98
C THR A 207 -9.77 12.06 7.09
N GLY A 208 -10.98 12.09 7.67
CA GLY A 208 -12.23 11.76 6.97
C GLY A 208 -12.60 10.27 7.01
N PHE A 209 -11.91 9.47 7.83
CA PHE A 209 -12.19 8.04 8.02
C PHE A 209 -13.68 7.75 8.26
N ASN A 210 -14.22 6.80 7.48
CA ASN A 210 -15.55 6.26 7.64
C ASN A 210 -15.47 4.81 8.15
N PRO A 211 -15.84 4.50 9.41
CA PRO A 211 -15.80 3.14 9.96
C PRO A 211 -16.81 2.19 9.30
N ASP A 212 -17.86 2.75 8.68
CA ASP A 212 -18.96 1.99 8.07
C ASP A 212 -18.84 1.96 6.53
N LEU A 213 -17.67 2.30 5.98
CA LEU A 213 -17.47 2.31 4.53
C LEU A 213 -17.67 0.91 3.94
N LEU A 214 -18.68 0.80 3.08
CA LEU A 214 -18.97 -0.37 2.28
C LEU A 214 -18.91 0.02 0.80
N ILE A 215 -18.25 -0.83 -0.01
CA ILE A 215 -18.07 -0.62 -1.45
C ILE A 215 -18.76 -1.78 -2.16
N GLU A 216 -19.69 -1.45 -3.06
CA GLU A 216 -20.32 -2.41 -3.97
C GLU A 216 -19.53 -2.44 -5.29
N LEU A 217 -19.28 -3.65 -5.83
CA LEU A 217 -18.48 -3.90 -7.03
C LEU A 217 -19.33 -4.27 -8.25
#